data_AF-A0A963AD54-F1
#
_entry.id   AF-A0A963AD54-F1
#
_cell.length_a   1.000
_cell.length_b   1.000
_cell.length_c   1.000
_cell.angle_alpha   90.00
_cell.angle_beta   90.00
_cell.angle_gamma   90.00
#
_symmetry.space_group_name_H-M   'P 1'
#
loop_
_entity.id
_entity.type
_entity.pdbx_description
1 polymer ?
#
loop_
_entity_poly.entity_id
_entity_poly.type
_entity_poly.pdbx_seq_one_letter_code
_entity_poly.pdbx_strand_id
1 'polypeptide(L)'
;MDSSSKAAQRLPAEVYYAEELSQLRETDPFPRPPGWQLSPKGVEAFVLGDERLGATPKFVAPSAIVTRVVISLATQRGAMLIGEPGTAKSWLSELLCAAISDNSTMVVQGGAIETVQQLLYGWNAALVESRGPCREALIPGPLYRSMEAGVLVRYEEIARSSPALQDALLSIMSERCIPIPELGDEDATLYAREGFNLIATSNSSDQGVNEMSAALKRRMNFETIRPISSVDDEVQVVLRESRKLLLASGVEVEPDQEIVQALVLIFHELRNGQTLDGRSTDRLASAVMSTAEAVSVAHAMGVYAFYYREAKMLAEDFTDFLVGAAIKDNPADLKRMNHYFETEVAQRKGPLWETIYQRWRTSFRF
;
A
#
# COMPACT_ATOMS: atom_id res chain seq x y z
N MET A 1 17.22 3.23 34.96
CA MET A 1 17.08 2.27 33.84
C MET A 1 16.53 3.06 32.68
N ASP A 2 17.36 3.75 31.92
CA ASP A 2 16.88 4.30 30.65
C ASP A 2 17.11 3.19 29.62
N SER A 3 16.08 2.36 29.44
CA SER A 3 16.09 1.35 28.40
C SER A 3 16.27 2.09 27.09
N SER A 4 17.37 1.84 26.40
CA SER A 4 17.53 2.09 24.96
C SER A 4 16.19 1.80 24.25
N SER A 5 15.40 2.84 23.98
CA SER A 5 14.15 2.68 23.26
C SER A 5 14.54 2.38 21.83
N LYS A 6 14.39 1.13 21.42
CA LYS A 6 14.65 0.72 20.05
C LYS A 6 13.85 1.63 19.11
N ALA A 7 14.51 2.14 18.07
CA ALA A 7 13.84 2.94 17.05
C ALA A 7 12.73 2.12 16.38
N ALA A 8 11.64 2.79 15.96
CA ALA A 8 10.58 2.15 15.20
C ALA A 8 11.11 1.71 13.82
N GLN A 9 10.70 0.52 13.36
CA GLN A 9 11.12 0.00 12.05
C GLN A 9 10.47 0.73 10.87
N ARG A 10 9.22 1.18 11.04
CA ARG A 10 8.46 1.92 10.03
C ARG A 10 7.67 3.02 10.72
N LEU A 11 7.85 4.25 10.25
CA LEU A 11 7.08 5.41 10.68
C LEU A 11 5.95 5.68 9.67
N PRO A 12 4.81 6.23 10.11
CA PRO A 12 3.76 6.71 9.21
C PRO A 12 4.28 7.77 8.24
N ALA A 13 3.67 7.86 7.06
CA ALA A 13 4.09 8.81 6.02
C ALA A 13 4.12 10.27 6.51
N GLU A 14 3.20 10.70 7.37
CA GLU A 14 3.16 12.03 7.95
C GLU A 14 4.37 12.35 8.84
N VAL A 15 4.96 11.33 9.47
CA VAL A 15 6.17 11.49 10.30
C VAL A 15 7.42 11.42 9.40
N TYR A 16 7.44 10.47 8.47
CA TYR A 16 8.59 10.26 7.59
C TYR A 16 8.80 11.44 6.62
N TYR A 17 7.72 12.02 6.10
CA TYR A 17 7.74 13.18 5.21
C TYR A 17 7.30 14.48 5.93
N ALA A 18 7.52 14.59 7.24
CA ALA A 18 7.05 15.71 8.05
C ALA A 18 7.52 17.08 7.51
N GLU A 19 8.79 17.20 7.14
CA GLU A 19 9.36 18.44 6.59
C GLU A 19 8.69 18.84 5.28
N GLU A 20 8.56 17.90 4.34
CA GLU A 20 7.94 18.15 3.03
C GLU A 20 6.44 18.50 3.17
N LEU A 21 5.71 17.77 4.02
CA LEU A 21 4.30 18.07 4.29
C LEU A 21 4.11 19.42 4.97
N SER A 22 5.00 19.80 5.91
CA SER A 22 4.99 21.11 6.55
C SER A 22 5.21 22.22 5.51
N GLN A 23 6.21 22.05 4.65
CA GLN A 23 6.49 23.02 3.57
C GLN A 23 5.31 23.15 2.60
N LEU A 24 4.68 22.05 2.21
CA LEU A 24 3.48 22.08 1.36
C LEU A 24 2.31 22.78 2.06
N ARG A 25 2.10 22.57 3.37
CA ARG A 25 1.04 23.26 4.13
C ARG A 25 1.27 24.77 4.22
N GLU A 26 2.51 25.24 4.16
CA GLU A 26 2.83 26.66 4.16
C GLU A 26 2.74 27.29 2.77
N THR A 27 3.15 26.55 1.74
CA THR A 27 3.35 27.08 0.38
C THR A 27 2.22 26.79 -0.59
N ASP A 28 1.32 25.85 -0.30
CA ASP A 28 0.17 25.50 -1.14
C ASP A 28 -0.79 26.70 -1.29
N PRO A 29 -0.86 27.33 -2.48
CA PRO A 29 -1.63 28.56 -2.69
C PRO A 29 -3.11 28.30 -3.02
N PHE A 30 -3.53 27.03 -3.12
CA PHE A 30 -4.85 26.67 -3.60
C PHE A 30 -5.85 26.45 -2.44
N PRO A 31 -7.16 26.63 -2.67
CA PRO A 31 -8.16 26.45 -1.63
C PRO A 31 -8.25 25.00 -1.14
N ARG A 32 -8.41 24.85 0.18
CA ARG A 32 -8.52 23.55 0.85
C ARG A 32 -9.99 23.22 1.11
N PRO A 33 -10.45 21.99 0.82
CA PRO A 33 -11.72 21.51 1.31
C PRO A 33 -11.80 21.56 2.84
N PRO A 34 -13.00 21.67 3.44
CA PRO A 34 -13.14 21.70 4.89
C PRO A 34 -12.51 20.48 5.58
N GLY A 35 -11.72 20.74 6.62
CA GLY A 35 -10.97 19.73 7.39
C GLY A 35 -9.70 19.19 6.71
N TRP A 36 -9.36 19.62 5.49
CA TRP A 36 -8.16 19.16 4.79
C TRP A 36 -6.91 19.99 5.14
N GLN A 37 -5.77 19.32 5.24
CA GLN A 37 -4.47 19.94 5.51
C GLN A 37 -3.85 20.56 4.25
N LEU A 38 -4.08 19.95 3.09
CA LEU A 38 -3.61 20.41 1.78
C LEU A 38 -4.80 20.56 0.82
N SER A 39 -4.64 21.39 -0.22
CA SER A 39 -5.56 21.45 -1.34
C SER A 39 -5.46 20.19 -2.19
N PRO A 40 -6.42 19.89 -3.08
CA PRO A 40 -6.31 18.78 -4.02
C PRO A 40 -5.00 18.80 -4.83
N LYS A 41 -4.53 19.98 -5.23
CA LYS A 41 -3.26 20.13 -5.96
C LYS A 41 -2.04 19.93 -5.06
N GLY A 42 -2.10 20.39 -3.80
CA GLY A 42 -1.05 20.13 -2.81
C GLY A 42 -0.92 18.64 -2.50
N VAL A 43 -2.05 17.92 -2.40
CA VAL A 43 -2.07 16.46 -2.25
C VAL A 43 -1.47 15.77 -3.47
N GLU A 44 -1.85 16.18 -4.69
CA GLU A 44 -1.26 15.64 -5.92
C GLU A 44 0.25 15.90 -5.99
N ALA A 45 0.70 17.10 -5.66
CA ALA A 45 2.12 17.45 -5.62
C ALA A 45 2.90 16.61 -4.60
N PHE A 46 2.32 16.37 -3.42
CA PHE A 46 2.92 15.45 -2.44
C PHE A 46 3.06 14.03 -3.01
N VAL A 47 2.01 13.49 -3.64
CA VAL A 47 2.00 12.08 -4.08
C VAL A 47 2.85 11.87 -5.34
N LEU A 48 2.66 12.70 -6.35
CA LEU A 48 3.26 12.59 -7.68
C LEU A 48 4.56 13.37 -7.84
N GLY A 49 4.91 14.21 -6.87
CA GLY A 49 6.02 15.14 -6.95
C GLY A 49 5.68 16.42 -7.71
N ASP A 50 6.28 17.53 -7.28
CA ASP A 50 6.35 18.79 -8.02
C ASP A 50 7.62 19.52 -7.59
N GLU A 51 8.60 19.61 -8.50
CA GLU A 51 9.89 20.26 -8.24
C GLU A 51 9.72 21.73 -7.81
N ARG A 52 8.68 22.42 -8.31
CA ARG A 52 8.41 23.83 -7.96
C ARG A 52 8.00 23.98 -6.50
N LEU A 53 7.43 22.93 -5.91
CA LEU A 53 7.02 22.88 -4.51
C LEU A 53 8.01 22.08 -3.65
N GLY A 54 9.16 21.67 -4.20
CA GLY A 54 10.16 20.87 -3.50
C GLY A 54 9.72 19.42 -3.20
N ALA A 55 8.64 18.94 -3.83
CA ALA A 55 8.07 17.63 -3.56
C ALA A 55 8.63 16.57 -4.52
N THR A 56 9.12 15.45 -3.98
CA THR A 56 9.63 14.33 -4.77
C THR A 56 8.52 13.30 -5.05
N PRO A 57 8.50 12.60 -6.20
CA PRO A 57 7.48 11.59 -6.47
C PRO A 57 7.56 10.42 -5.48
N LYS A 58 6.45 10.09 -4.80
CA LYS A 58 6.34 8.89 -3.93
C LYS A 58 5.54 7.75 -4.56
N PHE A 59 4.75 8.05 -5.59
CA PHE A 59 3.90 7.07 -6.26
C PHE A 59 3.99 7.24 -7.79
N VAL A 60 4.07 6.13 -8.51
CA VAL A 60 4.16 6.11 -9.98
C VAL A 60 2.83 5.65 -10.55
N ALA A 61 2.10 6.58 -11.17
CA ALA A 61 0.89 6.31 -11.92
C ALA A 61 0.56 7.50 -12.85
N PRO A 62 -0.27 7.30 -13.89
CA PRO A 62 -0.87 8.42 -14.61
C PRO A 62 -1.55 9.39 -13.64
N SER A 63 -1.25 10.69 -13.74
CA SER A 63 -1.75 11.70 -12.80
C SER A 63 -3.27 11.70 -12.64
N ALA A 64 -3.99 11.45 -13.74
CA ALA A 64 -5.44 11.34 -13.77
C ALA A 64 -6.01 10.32 -12.75
N ILE A 65 -5.28 9.24 -12.44
CA ILE A 65 -5.69 8.25 -11.43
C ILE A 65 -5.71 8.91 -10.05
N VAL A 66 -4.62 9.58 -9.66
CA VAL A 66 -4.53 10.27 -8.36
C VAL A 66 -5.54 11.41 -8.28
N THR A 67 -5.66 12.22 -9.34
CA THR A 67 -6.66 13.29 -9.40
C THR A 67 -8.08 12.78 -9.16
N ARG A 68 -8.50 11.69 -9.82
CA ARG A 68 -9.84 11.13 -9.61
C ARG A 68 -10.07 10.66 -8.17
N VAL A 69 -9.07 10.05 -7.53
CA VAL A 69 -9.16 9.63 -6.13
C VAL A 69 -9.27 10.85 -5.21
N VAL A 70 -8.44 11.86 -5.40
CA VAL A 70 -8.45 13.10 -4.60
C VAL A 70 -9.80 13.81 -4.75
N ILE A 71 -10.33 13.96 -5.97
CA ILE A 71 -11.65 14.55 -6.20
C ILE A 71 -12.77 13.70 -5.59
N SER A 72 -12.66 12.38 -5.61
CA SER A 72 -13.62 11.50 -4.93
C SER A 72 -13.67 11.76 -3.42
N LEU A 73 -12.51 11.97 -2.81
CA LEU A 73 -12.41 12.26 -1.39
C LEU A 73 -12.93 13.67 -1.07
N ALA A 74 -12.63 14.66 -1.92
CA ALA A 74 -13.10 16.04 -1.77
C ALA A 74 -14.63 16.17 -1.93
N THR A 75 -15.26 15.28 -2.72
CA THR A 75 -16.72 15.22 -2.90
C THR A 75 -17.44 14.40 -1.82
N GLN A 76 -16.75 13.98 -0.76
CA GLN A 76 -17.32 13.20 0.34
C GLN A 76 -18.04 11.91 -0.12
N ARG A 77 -17.63 11.28 -1.23
CA ARG A 77 -18.18 9.96 -1.63
C ARG A 77 -17.33 8.80 -1.11
N GLY A 78 -16.05 9.05 -0.83
CA GLY A 78 -15.12 8.00 -0.43
C GLY A 78 -14.54 7.30 -1.67
N ALA A 79 -13.37 6.70 -1.53
CA ALA A 79 -12.61 6.15 -2.64
C ALA A 79 -12.31 4.67 -2.44
N MET A 80 -12.51 3.85 -3.46
CA MET A 80 -12.18 2.43 -3.47
C MET A 80 -11.03 2.19 -4.45
N LEU A 81 -9.88 1.78 -3.94
CA LEU A 81 -8.71 1.41 -4.73
C LEU A 81 -8.75 -0.10 -5.00
N ILE A 82 -8.90 -0.48 -6.28
CA ILE A 82 -8.90 -1.89 -6.71
C ILE A 82 -7.65 -2.17 -7.53
N GLY A 83 -7.05 -3.34 -7.35
CA GLY A 83 -5.91 -3.74 -8.18
C GLY A 83 -5.33 -5.06 -7.72
N GLU A 84 -4.42 -5.61 -8.51
CA GLU A 84 -3.68 -6.81 -8.15
C GLU A 84 -2.87 -6.59 -6.86
N PRO A 85 -2.53 -7.64 -6.09
CA PRO A 85 -1.63 -7.50 -4.95
C PRO A 85 -0.28 -6.87 -5.38
N GLY A 86 0.30 -6.06 -4.49
CA GLY A 86 1.59 -5.43 -4.75
C GLY A 86 1.58 -4.22 -5.70
N THR A 87 0.41 -3.73 -6.15
CA THR A 87 0.28 -2.45 -6.90
C THR A 87 0.31 -1.19 -6.01
N ALA A 88 0.84 -1.31 -4.78
CA ALA A 88 1.01 -0.19 -3.84
C ALA A 88 -0.29 0.56 -3.43
N LYS A 89 -1.46 -0.10 -3.48
CA LYS A 89 -2.76 0.48 -3.06
C LYS A 89 -2.74 1.04 -1.63
N SER A 90 -2.28 0.23 -0.68
CA SER A 90 -2.20 0.63 0.73
C SER A 90 -1.20 1.76 0.95
N TRP A 91 -0.15 1.83 0.12
CA TRP A 91 0.81 2.95 0.16
C TRP A 91 0.18 4.24 -0.36
N LEU A 92 -0.53 4.19 -1.49
CA LEU A 92 -1.29 5.34 -1.99
C LEU A 92 -2.34 5.82 -0.97
N SER A 93 -3.07 4.88 -0.37
CA SER A 93 -4.03 5.12 0.72
C SER A 93 -3.38 5.86 1.90
N GLU A 94 -2.18 5.43 2.31
CA GLU A 94 -1.39 6.07 3.37
C GLU A 94 -0.97 7.50 3.02
N LEU A 95 -0.37 7.69 1.84
CA LEU A 95 0.09 9.00 1.37
C LEU A 95 -1.06 10.01 1.31
N LEU A 96 -2.21 9.58 0.79
CA LEU A 96 -3.41 10.42 0.71
C LEU A 96 -3.90 10.82 2.10
N CYS A 97 -3.94 9.90 3.07
CA CYS A 97 -4.35 10.21 4.43
C CYS A 97 -3.36 11.13 5.16
N ALA A 98 -2.05 10.94 4.97
CA ALA A 98 -1.04 11.84 5.51
C ALA A 98 -1.17 13.26 4.94
N ALA A 99 -1.36 13.38 3.63
CA ALA A 99 -1.51 14.66 2.95
C ALA A 99 -2.84 15.38 3.30
N ILE A 100 -3.93 14.63 3.42
CA ILE A 100 -5.27 15.19 3.63
C ILE A 100 -5.56 15.45 5.10
N SER A 101 -5.20 14.53 6.00
CA SER A 101 -5.61 14.56 7.42
C SER A 101 -4.45 14.71 8.40
N ASP A 102 -3.19 14.70 7.97
CA ASP A 102 -2.01 14.59 8.85
C ASP A 102 -2.05 13.38 9.78
N ASN A 103 -2.79 12.34 9.39
CA ASN A 103 -2.94 11.12 10.14
C ASN A 103 -3.33 9.98 9.19
N SER A 104 -2.42 9.04 9.00
CA SER A 104 -2.64 7.84 8.19
C SER A 104 -2.76 6.56 9.03
N THR A 105 -2.81 6.70 10.35
CA THR A 105 -2.81 5.59 11.32
C THR A 105 -4.21 5.08 11.67
N MET A 106 -5.27 5.78 11.24
CA MET A 106 -6.66 5.31 11.37
C MET A 106 -6.95 4.21 10.34
N VAL A 107 -6.50 3.00 10.66
CA VAL A 107 -6.59 1.82 9.79
C VAL A 107 -7.60 0.81 10.33
N VAL A 108 -8.43 0.29 9.43
CA VAL A 108 -9.29 -0.87 9.63
C VAL A 108 -8.83 -1.95 8.65
N GLN A 109 -8.37 -3.09 9.16
CA GLN A 109 -8.00 -4.23 8.32
C GLN A 109 -9.21 -5.16 8.16
N GLY A 110 -9.58 -5.44 6.90
CA GLY A 110 -10.58 -6.43 6.57
C GLY A 110 -10.20 -7.81 7.11
N GLY A 111 -11.15 -8.46 7.78
CA GLY A 111 -10.94 -9.75 8.44
C GLY A 111 -10.34 -9.68 9.85
N ALA A 112 -9.82 -8.52 10.30
CA ALA A 112 -9.38 -8.33 11.68
C ALA A 112 -10.49 -7.85 12.61
N ILE A 113 -11.48 -7.13 12.06
CA ILE A 113 -12.70 -6.73 12.76
C ILE A 113 -13.78 -7.77 12.48
N GLU A 114 -14.39 -8.29 13.53
CA GLU A 114 -15.40 -9.36 13.45
C GLU A 114 -16.81 -8.82 13.69
N THR A 115 -16.96 -7.78 14.50
CA THR A 115 -18.27 -7.27 14.93
C THR A 115 -18.48 -5.79 14.62
N VAL A 116 -19.74 -5.41 14.42
CA VAL A 116 -20.12 -4.00 14.21
C VAL A 116 -19.77 -3.16 15.45
N GLN A 117 -19.83 -3.72 16.66
CA GLN A 117 -19.40 -3.01 17.87
C GLN A 117 -17.91 -2.66 17.84
N GLN A 118 -17.04 -3.58 17.40
CA GLN A 118 -15.62 -3.29 17.25
C GLN A 118 -15.35 -2.20 16.21
N LEU A 119 -16.16 -2.15 15.14
CA LEU A 119 -16.03 -1.16 14.07
C LEU A 119 -16.52 0.25 14.50
N LEU A 120 -17.66 0.30 15.18
CA LEU A 120 -18.35 1.54 15.54
C LEU A 120 -18.06 1.95 16.98
N TYR A 121 -18.66 1.25 17.94
CA TYR A 121 -18.45 1.45 19.36
C TYR A 121 -18.92 0.23 20.16
N GLY A 122 -18.30 0.01 21.31
CA GLY A 122 -18.70 -0.97 22.31
C GLY A 122 -18.94 -0.32 23.68
N TRP A 123 -19.10 -1.15 24.70
CA TRP A 123 -19.39 -0.71 26.06
C TRP A 123 -18.46 -1.39 27.07
N ASN A 124 -17.98 -0.62 28.04
CA ASN A 124 -17.37 -1.16 29.25
C ASN A 124 -18.49 -1.69 30.17
N ALA A 125 -18.61 -3.02 30.24
CA ALA A 125 -19.68 -3.69 30.97
C ALA A 125 -19.76 -3.27 32.46
N ALA A 126 -18.63 -3.09 33.13
CA ALA A 126 -18.62 -2.72 34.56
C ALA A 126 -19.13 -1.28 34.79
N LEU A 127 -18.83 -0.37 33.88
CA LEU A 127 -19.33 1.01 33.96
C LEU A 127 -20.83 1.08 33.62
N VAL A 128 -21.29 0.30 32.63
CA VAL A 128 -22.72 0.20 32.32
C VAL A 128 -23.49 -0.41 33.49
N GLU A 129 -22.98 -1.44 34.15
CA GLU A 129 -23.65 -2.06 35.31
C GLU A 129 -23.77 -1.10 36.50
N SER A 130 -22.72 -0.30 36.75
CA SER A 130 -22.68 0.60 37.90
C SER A 130 -23.36 1.96 37.69
N ARG A 131 -23.35 2.50 36.46
CA ARG A 131 -23.81 3.87 36.16
C ARG A 131 -24.85 3.95 35.05
N GLY A 132 -25.20 2.83 34.42
CA GLY A 132 -25.96 2.80 33.17
C GLY A 132 -25.12 3.24 31.97
N PRO A 133 -25.71 3.25 30.76
CA PRO A 133 -25.04 3.76 29.57
C PRO A 133 -24.68 5.25 29.72
N CYS A 134 -23.39 5.56 29.60
CA CYS A 134 -22.88 6.94 29.65
C CYS A 134 -21.62 7.07 28.79
N ARG A 135 -21.24 8.30 28.42
CA ARG A 135 -20.09 8.53 27.53
C ARG A 135 -18.79 7.92 28.05
N GLU A 136 -18.58 7.89 29.36
CA GLU A 136 -17.41 7.27 29.97
C GLU A 136 -17.39 5.73 29.87
N ALA A 137 -18.57 5.11 29.72
CA ALA A 137 -18.68 3.67 29.50
C ALA A 137 -18.50 3.29 28.02
N LEU A 138 -18.61 4.25 27.09
CA LEU A 138 -18.49 4.00 25.66
C LEU A 138 -17.03 3.72 25.28
N ILE A 139 -16.81 2.64 24.54
CA ILE A 139 -15.51 2.27 23.99
C ILE A 139 -15.55 2.59 22.50
N PRO A 140 -14.89 3.67 22.04
CA PRO A 140 -15.02 4.12 20.66
C PRO A 140 -14.22 3.22 19.71
N GLY A 141 -14.89 2.75 18.66
CA GLY A 141 -14.26 2.02 17.56
C GLY A 141 -13.47 2.94 16.62
N PRO A 142 -12.76 2.38 15.62
CA PRO A 142 -11.97 3.16 14.67
C PRO A 142 -12.82 4.16 13.87
N LEU A 143 -14.03 3.81 13.43
CA LEU A 143 -14.88 4.75 12.70
C LEU A 143 -15.39 5.88 13.58
N TYR A 144 -15.79 5.58 14.82
CA TYR A 144 -16.19 6.59 15.78
C TYR A 144 -15.07 7.61 16.01
N ARG A 145 -13.86 7.14 16.32
CA ARG A 145 -12.69 8.01 16.58
C ARG A 145 -12.39 8.89 15.37
N SER A 146 -12.47 8.34 14.17
CA SER A 146 -12.19 9.10 12.95
C SER A 146 -13.26 10.12 12.62
N MET A 147 -14.54 9.78 12.85
CA MET A 147 -15.67 10.70 12.68
C MET A 147 -15.59 11.86 13.68
N GLU A 148 -15.28 11.57 14.94
CA GLU A 148 -15.11 12.59 15.98
C GLU A 148 -13.90 13.50 15.69
N ALA A 149 -12.80 12.94 15.18
CA ALA A 149 -11.59 13.69 14.85
C ALA A 149 -11.63 14.41 13.49
N GLY A 150 -12.55 14.05 12.59
CA GLY A 150 -12.61 14.63 11.24
C GLY A 150 -11.45 14.19 10.34
N VAL A 151 -11.00 12.93 10.46
CA VAL A 151 -9.86 12.41 9.68
C VAL A 151 -10.28 11.28 8.76
N LEU A 152 -9.48 11.01 7.73
CA LEU A 152 -9.70 9.88 6.82
C LEU A 152 -9.49 8.54 7.53
N VAL A 153 -10.34 7.56 7.21
CA VAL A 153 -10.15 6.15 7.59
C VAL A 153 -9.65 5.36 6.39
N ARG A 154 -8.61 4.57 6.62
CA ARG A 154 -8.10 3.58 5.68
C ARG A 154 -8.72 2.22 5.96
N TYR A 155 -9.62 1.77 5.09
CA TYR A 155 -10.22 0.45 5.17
C TYR A 155 -9.51 -0.51 4.21
N GLU A 156 -8.49 -1.19 4.71
CA GLU A 156 -7.67 -2.08 3.91
C GLU A 156 -8.35 -3.44 3.72
N GLU A 157 -8.30 -4.00 2.52
CA GLU A 157 -8.88 -5.31 2.16
C GLU A 157 -10.38 -5.47 2.55
N ILE A 158 -11.19 -4.44 2.29
CA ILE A 158 -12.60 -4.39 2.70
C ILE A 158 -13.45 -5.59 2.24
N ALA A 159 -13.09 -6.24 1.13
CA ALA A 159 -13.76 -7.46 0.65
C ALA A 159 -13.62 -8.66 1.61
N ARG A 160 -12.66 -8.64 2.54
CA ARG A 160 -12.50 -9.66 3.58
C ARG A 160 -13.44 -9.45 4.77
N SER A 161 -14.09 -8.30 4.88
CA SER A 161 -15.07 -8.03 5.95
C SER A 161 -16.41 -8.68 5.65
N SER A 162 -17.08 -9.13 6.71
CA SER A 162 -18.41 -9.73 6.63
C SER A 162 -19.45 -8.75 6.04
N PRO A 163 -20.54 -9.25 5.44
CA PRO A 163 -21.60 -8.39 4.90
C PRO A 163 -22.17 -7.40 5.94
N ALA A 164 -22.33 -7.84 7.19
CA ALA A 164 -22.83 -6.99 8.27
C ALA A 164 -21.93 -5.77 8.53
N LEU A 165 -20.61 -5.93 8.46
CA LEU A 165 -19.65 -4.84 8.60
C LEU A 165 -19.71 -3.89 7.41
N GLN A 166 -19.84 -4.43 6.19
CA GLN A 166 -19.98 -3.62 4.98
C GLN A 166 -21.28 -2.81 4.98
N ASP A 167 -22.38 -3.39 5.44
CA ASP A 167 -23.68 -2.71 5.54
C ASP A 167 -23.68 -1.62 6.61
N ALA A 168 -22.95 -1.81 7.72
CA ALA A 168 -22.77 -0.78 8.74
C ALA A 168 -22.09 0.50 8.20
N LEU A 169 -21.29 0.40 7.13
CA LEU A 169 -20.69 1.57 6.47
C LEU A 169 -21.72 2.39 5.69
N LEU A 170 -22.82 1.79 5.24
CA LEU A 170 -23.78 2.46 4.36
C LEU A 170 -24.44 3.66 5.04
N SER A 171 -24.87 3.51 6.29
CA SER A 171 -25.45 4.60 7.06
C SER A 171 -24.42 5.71 7.31
N ILE A 172 -23.19 5.35 7.66
CA ILE A 172 -22.10 6.30 7.93
C ILE A 172 -21.74 7.10 6.68
N MET A 173 -21.69 6.45 5.52
CA MET A 173 -21.39 7.12 4.26
C MET A 173 -22.54 7.98 3.73
N SER A 174 -23.77 7.69 4.13
CA SER A 174 -24.97 8.37 3.65
C SER A 174 -25.39 9.52 4.56
N GLU A 175 -25.56 9.23 5.85
CA GLU A 175 -26.09 10.13 6.87
C GLU A 175 -25.00 10.85 7.66
N ARG A 176 -23.74 10.39 7.53
CA ARG A 176 -22.58 10.97 8.23
C ARG A 176 -22.76 11.03 9.75
N CYS A 177 -23.50 10.07 10.30
CA CYS A 177 -23.70 9.92 11.74
C CYS A 177 -23.68 8.46 12.20
N ILE A 178 -23.41 8.27 13.49
CA ILE A 178 -23.60 7.01 14.21
C ILE A 178 -24.67 7.27 15.28
N PRO A 179 -25.84 6.61 15.21
CA PRO A 179 -26.81 6.65 16.28
C PRO A 179 -26.31 5.85 17.48
N ILE A 180 -26.47 6.40 18.68
CA ILE A 180 -26.08 5.80 19.96
C ILE A 180 -27.30 5.89 20.89
N PRO A 181 -28.35 5.11 20.62
CA PRO A 181 -29.65 5.26 21.28
C PRO A 181 -29.60 5.00 22.79
N GLU A 182 -28.54 4.35 23.28
CA GLU A 182 -28.34 4.14 24.71
C GLU A 182 -27.94 5.43 25.45
N LEU A 183 -27.40 6.43 24.74
CA LEU A 183 -27.11 7.76 25.29
C LEU A 183 -28.30 8.70 25.12
N GLY A 184 -28.47 9.62 26.08
CA GLY A 184 -29.51 10.64 26.05
C GLY A 184 -29.09 11.92 25.33
N ASP A 185 -30.09 12.74 24.98
CA ASP A 185 -29.93 14.13 24.51
C ASP A 185 -28.93 14.30 23.35
N GLU A 186 -27.92 15.16 23.52
CA GLU A 186 -26.95 15.54 22.48
C GLU A 186 -25.96 14.41 22.13
N ASP A 187 -25.74 13.46 23.02
CA ASP A 187 -24.81 12.34 22.81
C ASP A 187 -25.48 11.13 22.12
N ALA A 188 -26.81 11.18 21.90
CA ALA A 188 -27.57 10.11 21.25
C ALA A 188 -27.20 9.90 19.77
N THR A 189 -26.43 10.82 19.18
CA THR A 189 -25.96 10.71 17.79
C THR A 189 -24.60 11.39 17.65
N LEU A 190 -23.59 10.63 17.22
CA LEU A 190 -22.31 11.19 16.80
C LEU A 190 -22.42 11.65 15.34
N TYR A 191 -22.18 12.93 15.08
CA TYR A 191 -22.01 13.46 13.72
C TYR A 191 -20.54 13.50 13.33
N ALA A 192 -20.23 13.13 12.09
CA ALA A 192 -18.89 13.26 11.55
C ALA A 192 -18.47 14.73 11.45
N ARG A 193 -17.25 15.03 11.90
CA ARG A 193 -16.61 16.34 11.70
C ARG A 193 -16.12 16.49 10.26
N GLU A 194 -15.99 17.74 9.83
CA GLU A 194 -15.37 18.07 8.54
C GLU A 194 -13.98 17.43 8.43
N GLY A 195 -13.65 16.92 7.23
CA GLY A 195 -12.44 16.14 6.98
C GLY A 195 -12.62 14.62 7.06
N PHE A 196 -13.65 14.12 7.77
CA PHE A 196 -13.94 12.69 7.79
C PHE A 196 -14.36 12.16 6.42
N ASN A 197 -13.68 11.12 5.95
CA ASN A 197 -14.10 10.31 4.81
C ASN A 197 -13.43 8.93 4.83
N LEU A 198 -13.77 8.07 3.88
CA LEU A 198 -13.26 6.70 3.83
C LEU A 198 -12.50 6.45 2.51
N ILE A 199 -11.29 5.91 2.63
CA ILE A 199 -10.54 5.32 1.53
C ILE A 199 -10.38 3.83 1.80
N ALA A 200 -10.80 3.00 0.85
CA ALA A 200 -10.76 1.55 0.97
C ALA A 200 -9.86 0.92 -0.08
N THR A 201 -9.32 -0.26 0.22
CA THR A 201 -8.59 -1.08 -0.75
C THR A 201 -9.22 -2.45 -0.90
N SER A 202 -9.10 -3.02 -2.10
CA SER A 202 -9.51 -4.40 -2.38
C SER A 202 -8.62 -5.01 -3.45
N ASN A 203 -8.31 -6.31 -3.33
CA ASN A 203 -7.58 -7.03 -4.38
C ASN A 203 -8.55 -7.52 -5.46
N SER A 204 -8.16 -7.40 -6.73
CA SER A 204 -8.96 -7.89 -7.86
C SER A 204 -9.20 -9.41 -7.83
N SER A 205 -8.29 -10.17 -7.20
CA SER A 205 -8.38 -11.62 -7.02
C SER A 205 -9.31 -12.06 -5.88
N ASP A 206 -9.68 -11.15 -4.98
CA ASP A 206 -10.60 -11.44 -3.86
C ASP A 206 -12.08 -11.48 -4.31
N GLN A 207 -12.32 -11.61 -5.62
CA GLN A 207 -13.61 -11.97 -6.21
C GLN A 207 -14.03 -13.38 -5.75
N GLY A 208 -14.51 -13.50 -4.51
CA GLY A 208 -15.00 -14.78 -3.97
C GLY A 208 -15.01 -14.92 -2.45
N VAL A 209 -14.45 -13.99 -1.66
CA VAL A 209 -14.48 -14.08 -0.18
C VAL A 209 -15.79 -13.54 0.38
N ASN A 210 -16.09 -12.26 0.16
CA ASN A 210 -17.43 -11.68 0.30
C ASN A 210 -17.68 -10.76 -0.89
N GLU A 211 -18.77 -10.99 -1.64
CA GLU A 211 -19.12 -10.08 -2.73
C GLU A 211 -19.58 -8.74 -2.16
N MET A 212 -18.93 -7.66 -2.58
CA MET A 212 -19.28 -6.33 -2.12
C MET A 212 -20.68 -5.93 -2.61
N SER A 213 -21.51 -5.46 -1.67
CA SER A 213 -22.91 -5.12 -1.97
C SER A 213 -23.00 -4.01 -3.02
N ALA A 214 -24.01 -4.08 -3.89
CA ALA A 214 -24.27 -3.04 -4.89
C ALA A 214 -24.54 -1.68 -4.23
N ALA A 215 -25.04 -1.66 -2.99
CA ALA A 215 -25.24 -0.46 -2.21
C ALA A 215 -23.91 0.23 -1.87
N LEU A 216 -22.92 -0.51 -1.38
CA LEU A 216 -21.61 0.03 -1.04
C LEU A 216 -20.87 0.51 -2.30
N LYS A 217 -20.97 -0.25 -3.39
CA LYS A 217 -20.42 0.13 -4.71
C LYS A 217 -20.97 1.47 -5.23
N ARG A 218 -22.21 1.85 -4.91
CA ARG A 218 -22.80 3.13 -5.35
C ARG A 218 -22.38 4.32 -4.49
N ARG A 219 -21.92 4.06 -3.27
CA ARG A 219 -21.50 5.10 -2.32
C ARG A 219 -20.06 5.52 -2.55
N MET A 220 -19.19 4.63 -3.01
CA MET A 220 -17.77 4.92 -3.30
C MET A 220 -17.50 5.13 -4.79
N ASN A 221 -16.50 5.96 -5.13
CA ASN A 221 -15.94 5.95 -6.48
C ASN A 221 -14.78 4.95 -6.56
N PHE A 222 -14.73 4.22 -7.67
CA PHE A 222 -13.80 3.12 -7.89
C PHE A 222 -12.66 3.59 -8.77
N GLU A 223 -11.43 3.35 -8.32
CA GLU A 223 -10.23 3.60 -9.12
C GLU A 223 -9.39 2.32 -9.19
N THR A 224 -9.04 1.92 -10.41
CA THR A 224 -8.25 0.72 -10.64
C THR A 224 -6.77 1.06 -10.72
N ILE A 225 -6.01 0.66 -9.70
CA ILE A 225 -4.55 0.78 -9.64
C ILE A 225 -3.92 -0.42 -10.35
N ARG A 226 -3.31 -0.14 -11.49
CA ARG A 226 -2.64 -1.14 -12.34
C ARG A 226 -1.16 -1.26 -11.96
N PRO A 227 -0.51 -2.39 -12.28
CA PRO A 227 0.94 -2.49 -12.23
C PRO A 227 1.62 -1.40 -13.06
N ILE A 228 2.85 -1.04 -12.70
CA ILE A 228 3.66 -0.10 -13.46
C ILE A 228 3.92 -0.68 -14.85
N SER A 229 3.58 0.07 -15.89
CA SER A 229 3.71 -0.39 -17.28
C SER A 229 5.11 -0.19 -17.86
N SER A 230 5.81 0.85 -17.43
CA SER A 230 7.17 1.14 -17.87
C SER A 230 8.17 0.36 -17.02
N VAL A 231 9.01 -0.46 -17.65
CA VAL A 231 10.10 -1.16 -16.97
C VAL A 231 11.06 -0.16 -16.33
N ASP A 232 11.39 0.92 -17.03
CA ASP A 232 12.32 1.93 -16.52
C ASP A 232 11.77 2.61 -15.26
N ASP A 233 10.48 2.95 -15.25
CA ASP A 233 9.85 3.54 -14.05
C ASP A 233 9.82 2.53 -12.90
N GLU A 234 9.54 1.25 -13.19
CA GLU A 234 9.54 0.19 -12.19
C GLU A 234 10.94 -0.04 -11.61
N VAL A 235 12.00 0.03 -12.44
CA VAL A 235 13.41 0.02 -12.00
C VAL A 235 13.72 1.18 -11.07
N GLN A 236 13.32 2.40 -11.41
CA GLN A 236 13.55 3.57 -10.55
C GLN A 236 12.84 3.43 -9.19
N VAL A 237 11.62 2.88 -9.18
CA VAL A 237 10.91 2.58 -7.93
C VAL A 237 11.66 1.54 -7.11
N VAL A 238 12.09 0.43 -7.72
CA VAL A 238 12.80 -0.63 -7.00
C VAL A 238 14.13 -0.13 -6.44
N LEU A 239 14.91 0.62 -7.21
CA LEU A 239 16.16 1.23 -6.75
C LEU A 239 15.93 2.17 -5.56
N ARG A 240 14.97 3.09 -5.67
CA ARG A 240 14.69 4.08 -4.63
C ARG A 240 14.20 3.42 -3.34
N GLU A 241 13.23 2.51 -3.42
CA GLU A 241 12.64 1.91 -2.23
C GLU A 241 13.59 0.88 -1.59
N SER A 242 14.34 0.10 -2.38
CA SER A 242 15.35 -0.81 -1.81
C SER A 242 16.48 -0.03 -1.11
N ARG A 243 16.97 1.07 -1.70
CA ARG A 243 17.95 1.96 -1.05
C ARG A 243 17.43 2.50 0.29
N LYS A 244 16.18 2.97 0.34
CA LYS A 244 15.55 3.43 1.59
C LYS A 244 15.53 2.33 2.66
N LEU A 245 15.15 1.10 2.28
CA LEU A 245 15.12 -0.03 3.21
C LEU A 245 16.51 -0.43 3.68
N LEU A 246 17.54 -0.39 2.82
CA LEU A 246 18.93 -0.66 3.19
C LEU A 246 19.42 0.37 4.22
N LEU A 247 19.22 1.67 3.97
CA LEU A 247 19.58 2.73 4.91
C LEU A 247 18.84 2.57 6.25
N ALA A 248 17.54 2.27 6.23
CA ALA A 248 16.76 2.03 7.44
C ALA A 248 17.24 0.79 8.23
N SER A 249 17.88 -0.16 7.54
CA SER A 249 18.48 -1.36 8.15
C SER A 249 19.91 -1.12 8.66
N GLY A 250 20.46 0.10 8.52
CA GLY A 250 21.86 0.39 8.83
C GLY A 250 22.84 -0.26 7.84
N VAL A 251 22.38 -0.56 6.62
CA VAL A 251 23.18 -1.20 5.58
C VAL A 251 23.64 -0.15 4.57
N GLU A 252 24.95 0.06 4.52
CA GLU A 252 25.62 0.96 3.57
C GLU A 252 25.98 0.22 2.28
N VAL A 253 24.96 -0.24 1.55
CA VAL A 253 25.11 -0.83 0.21
C VAL A 253 24.24 -0.06 -0.75
N GLU A 254 24.81 0.33 -1.88
CA GLU A 254 24.05 0.92 -2.97
C GLU A 254 23.51 -0.19 -3.88
N PRO A 255 22.19 -0.27 -4.12
CA PRO A 255 21.63 -1.24 -5.05
C PRO A 255 22.24 -1.10 -6.45
N ASP A 256 22.73 -2.20 -7.02
CA ASP A 256 23.31 -2.21 -8.35
C ASP A 256 22.21 -2.05 -9.43
N GLN A 257 22.39 -1.07 -10.30
CA GLN A 257 21.40 -0.71 -11.32
C GLN A 257 21.18 -1.82 -12.34
N GLU A 258 22.23 -2.49 -12.79
CA GLU A 258 22.09 -3.53 -13.83
C GLU A 258 21.41 -4.77 -13.24
N ILE A 259 21.74 -5.15 -12.00
CA ILE A 259 21.11 -6.26 -11.29
C ILE A 259 19.62 -5.98 -11.05
N VAL A 260 19.27 -4.78 -10.59
CA VAL A 260 17.87 -4.39 -10.38
C VAL A 260 17.11 -4.32 -11.71
N GLN A 261 17.74 -3.84 -12.77
CA GLN A 261 17.15 -3.85 -14.11
C GLN A 261 16.84 -5.27 -14.58
N ALA A 262 17.77 -6.21 -14.39
CA ALA A 262 17.55 -7.62 -14.70
C ALA A 262 16.40 -8.21 -13.88
N LEU A 263 16.34 -7.91 -12.58
CA LEU A 263 15.25 -8.33 -11.67
C LEU A 263 13.88 -7.87 -12.16
N VAL A 264 13.73 -6.56 -12.35
CA VAL A 264 12.47 -5.95 -12.77
C VAL A 264 12.04 -6.47 -14.13
N LEU A 265 12.97 -6.63 -15.06
CA LEU A 265 12.68 -7.12 -16.39
C LEU A 265 12.17 -8.58 -16.36
N ILE A 266 12.81 -9.45 -15.59
CA ILE A 266 12.34 -10.83 -15.40
C ILE A 266 10.92 -10.84 -14.80
N PHE A 267 10.68 -10.05 -13.74
CA PHE A 267 9.38 -9.94 -13.09
C PHE A 267 8.31 -9.45 -14.06
N HIS A 268 8.63 -8.41 -14.84
CA HIS A 268 7.74 -7.79 -15.79
C HIS A 268 7.31 -8.77 -16.89
N GLU A 269 8.25 -9.49 -17.48
CA GLU A 269 7.97 -10.44 -18.56
C GLU A 269 7.18 -11.66 -18.07
N LEU A 270 7.54 -12.20 -16.90
CA LEU A 270 6.82 -13.33 -16.29
C LEU A 270 5.41 -12.95 -15.81
N ARG A 271 5.22 -11.71 -15.33
CA ARG A 271 3.90 -11.18 -14.94
C ARG A 271 2.98 -11.03 -16.15
N ASN A 272 3.53 -10.59 -17.29
CA ASN A 272 2.77 -10.33 -18.51
C ASN A 272 2.66 -11.57 -19.43
N GLY A 273 3.50 -12.59 -19.25
CA GLY A 273 3.59 -13.72 -20.17
C GLY A 273 4.11 -13.31 -21.55
N GLN A 274 4.87 -12.21 -21.62
CA GLN A 274 5.40 -11.67 -22.86
C GLN A 274 6.69 -10.93 -22.60
N THR A 275 7.67 -11.17 -23.46
CA THR A 275 8.95 -10.44 -23.49
C THR A 275 8.77 -9.01 -24.02
N LEU A 276 9.73 -8.12 -23.77
CA LEU A 276 9.67 -6.74 -24.29
C LEU A 276 9.64 -6.67 -25.82
N ASP A 277 10.24 -7.64 -26.52
CA ASP A 277 10.19 -7.76 -27.98
C ASP A 277 8.92 -8.43 -28.51
N GLY A 278 7.99 -8.78 -27.62
CA GLY A 278 6.65 -9.26 -27.97
C GLY A 278 6.54 -10.77 -28.13
N ARG A 279 7.60 -11.55 -27.90
CA ARG A 279 7.53 -13.02 -27.90
C ARG A 279 6.76 -13.51 -26.67
N SER A 280 5.78 -14.38 -26.90
CA SER A 280 5.02 -15.01 -25.82
C SER A 280 5.93 -15.88 -24.96
N THR A 281 5.72 -15.81 -23.65
CA THR A 281 6.38 -16.68 -22.67
C THR A 281 5.35 -17.17 -21.65
N ASP A 282 5.78 -18.04 -20.75
CA ASP A 282 4.91 -18.56 -19.71
C ASP A 282 4.54 -17.47 -18.70
N ARG A 283 3.25 -17.21 -18.55
CA ARG A 283 2.75 -16.33 -17.49
C ARG A 283 2.73 -17.07 -16.16
N LEU A 284 3.33 -16.49 -15.12
CA LEU A 284 3.20 -17.01 -13.75
C LEU A 284 1.78 -16.75 -13.23
N ALA A 285 1.20 -17.74 -12.56
CA ALA A 285 -0.22 -17.72 -12.19
C ALA A 285 -0.50 -16.85 -10.95
N SER A 286 0.53 -16.42 -10.23
CA SER A 286 0.41 -15.88 -8.89
C SER A 286 0.88 -14.43 -8.78
N ALA A 287 0.34 -13.72 -7.80
CA ALA A 287 0.66 -12.33 -7.43
C ALA A 287 2.09 -12.15 -6.85
N VAL A 288 3.01 -13.01 -7.28
CA VAL A 288 4.34 -13.24 -6.71
C VAL A 288 5.44 -12.43 -7.42
N MET A 289 5.10 -11.79 -8.55
CA MET A 289 5.99 -10.93 -9.34
C MET A 289 5.56 -9.46 -9.32
N SER A 290 5.28 -8.94 -8.12
CA SER A 290 4.95 -7.53 -7.93
C SER A 290 6.20 -6.65 -7.75
N THR A 291 6.03 -5.34 -7.94
CA THR A 291 7.10 -4.36 -7.67
C THR A 291 7.55 -4.40 -6.20
N ALA A 292 6.62 -4.66 -5.26
CA ALA A 292 6.95 -4.80 -3.84
C ALA A 292 7.84 -6.02 -3.56
N GLU A 293 7.64 -7.12 -4.27
CA GLU A 293 8.51 -8.30 -4.18
C GLU A 293 9.88 -8.03 -4.79
N ALA A 294 9.96 -7.32 -5.92
CA ALA A 294 11.24 -6.88 -6.48
C ALA A 294 12.03 -5.98 -5.49
N VAL A 295 11.36 -5.05 -4.80
CA VAL A 295 11.97 -4.26 -3.72
C VAL A 295 12.50 -5.15 -2.60
N SER A 296 11.74 -6.18 -2.22
CA SER A 296 12.12 -7.11 -1.14
C SER A 296 13.33 -7.96 -1.52
N VAL A 297 13.40 -8.42 -2.77
CA VAL A 297 14.54 -9.16 -3.32
C VAL A 297 15.78 -8.27 -3.37
N ALA A 298 15.67 -7.07 -3.93
CA ALA A 298 16.78 -6.12 -4.00
C ALA A 298 17.30 -5.72 -2.62
N HIS A 299 16.40 -5.50 -1.64
CA HIS A 299 16.77 -5.25 -0.25
C HIS A 299 17.50 -6.45 0.36
N ALA A 300 16.97 -7.67 0.22
CA ALA A 300 17.62 -8.87 0.75
C ALA A 300 19.02 -9.10 0.15
N MET A 301 19.17 -8.90 -1.17
CA MET A 301 20.47 -8.95 -1.84
C MET A 301 21.45 -7.90 -1.31
N GLY A 302 20.99 -6.66 -1.08
CA GLY A 302 21.84 -5.62 -0.50
C GLY A 302 22.26 -5.90 0.94
N VAL A 303 21.36 -6.44 1.77
CA VAL A 303 21.68 -6.89 3.13
C VAL A 303 22.70 -8.03 3.08
N TYR A 304 22.50 -9.02 2.21
CA TYR A 304 23.45 -10.12 2.02
C TYR A 304 24.82 -9.61 1.57
N ALA A 305 24.84 -8.67 0.63
CA ALA A 305 26.06 -8.06 0.14
C ALA A 305 26.86 -7.40 1.27
N PHE A 306 26.19 -6.68 2.16
CA PHE A 306 26.80 -6.04 3.32
C PHE A 306 27.46 -7.04 4.26
N TYR A 307 26.74 -8.10 4.65
CA TYR A 307 27.22 -9.05 5.65
C TYR A 307 28.18 -10.11 5.09
N TYR A 308 28.08 -10.45 3.80
CA TYR A 308 28.77 -11.62 3.23
C TYR A 308 29.60 -11.34 1.97
N ARG A 309 29.50 -10.15 1.36
CA ARG A 309 30.19 -9.79 0.10
C ARG A 309 30.94 -8.46 0.17
N GLU A 310 31.42 -8.06 1.34
CA GLU A 310 32.18 -6.82 1.50
C GLU A 310 31.43 -5.59 0.92
N ALA A 311 30.11 -5.53 1.17
CA ALA A 311 29.21 -4.48 0.70
C ALA A 311 29.06 -4.38 -0.84
N LYS A 312 29.37 -5.44 -1.60
CA LYS A 312 29.17 -5.48 -3.05
C LYS A 312 28.03 -6.41 -3.44
N MET A 313 27.02 -5.85 -4.10
CA MET A 313 25.93 -6.62 -4.69
C MET A 313 26.45 -7.30 -5.96
N LEU A 314 26.36 -8.63 -6.03
CA LEU A 314 26.90 -9.42 -7.14
C LEU A 314 25.79 -10.17 -7.87
N ALA A 315 25.93 -10.25 -9.20
CA ALA A 315 25.06 -11.04 -10.07
C ALA A 315 25.04 -12.53 -9.70
N GLU A 316 26.12 -13.00 -9.08
CA GLU A 316 26.28 -14.40 -8.69
C GLU A 316 25.25 -14.87 -7.66
N ASP A 317 24.78 -13.95 -6.84
CA ASP A 317 23.84 -14.21 -5.74
C ASP A 317 22.37 -14.06 -6.21
N PHE A 318 22.15 -13.54 -7.41
CA PHE A 318 20.84 -13.16 -7.94
C PHE A 318 19.80 -14.29 -7.86
N THR A 319 20.18 -15.48 -8.30
CA THR A 319 19.25 -16.62 -8.39
C THR A 319 18.81 -17.09 -7.02
N ASP A 320 19.67 -17.01 -6.01
CA ASP A 320 19.38 -17.51 -4.66
C ASP A 320 18.28 -16.69 -3.99
N PHE A 321 18.24 -15.38 -4.23
CA PHE A 321 17.18 -14.49 -3.74
C PHE A 321 15.93 -14.51 -4.61
N LEU A 322 16.07 -14.75 -5.91
CA LEU A 322 14.94 -14.88 -6.82
C LEU A 322 14.04 -16.07 -6.43
N VAL A 323 14.64 -17.21 -6.07
CA VAL A 323 13.95 -18.45 -5.68
C VAL A 323 13.02 -18.21 -4.51
N GLY A 324 13.54 -17.59 -3.43
CA GLY A 324 12.79 -17.38 -2.20
C GLY A 324 11.60 -16.43 -2.37
N ALA A 325 11.68 -15.51 -3.32
CA ALA A 325 10.56 -14.63 -3.66
C ALA A 325 9.56 -15.28 -4.60
N ALA A 326 10.02 -16.02 -5.62
CA ALA A 326 9.20 -16.54 -6.72
C ALA A 326 8.48 -17.86 -6.43
N ILE A 327 9.02 -18.71 -5.54
CA ILE A 327 8.50 -20.07 -5.30
C ILE A 327 7.81 -20.12 -3.93
N LYS A 328 6.63 -19.51 -3.84
CA LYS A 328 5.76 -19.57 -2.66
C LYS A 328 4.76 -20.74 -2.74
N ASP A 329 5.24 -21.97 -3.00
CA ASP A 329 4.46 -23.23 -2.95
C ASP A 329 3.73 -23.71 -4.23
N ASN A 330 4.05 -23.20 -5.43
CA ASN A 330 3.47 -23.71 -6.68
C ASN A 330 4.51 -24.40 -7.61
N PRO A 331 4.55 -25.74 -7.68
CA PRO A 331 5.46 -26.47 -8.57
C PRO A 331 5.31 -26.14 -10.05
N ALA A 332 4.14 -25.66 -10.49
CA ALA A 332 3.95 -25.22 -11.87
C ALA A 332 4.68 -23.90 -12.17
N ASP A 333 4.73 -22.99 -11.20
CA ASP A 333 5.42 -21.70 -11.35
C ASP A 333 6.95 -21.90 -11.43
N LEU A 334 7.50 -22.88 -10.69
CA LEU A 334 8.90 -23.30 -10.84
C LEU A 334 9.21 -23.80 -12.26
N LYS A 335 8.34 -24.64 -12.85
CA LYS A 335 8.53 -25.14 -14.21
C LYS A 335 8.53 -24.02 -15.25
N ARG A 336 7.61 -23.06 -15.12
CA ARG A 336 7.52 -21.89 -15.99
C ARG A 336 8.75 -20.99 -15.86
N MET A 337 9.23 -20.76 -14.63
CA MET A 337 10.44 -19.99 -14.40
C MET A 337 11.66 -20.70 -15.01
N ASN A 338 11.80 -22.01 -14.81
CA ASN A 338 12.85 -22.80 -15.47
C ASN A 338 12.80 -22.66 -17.00
N HIS A 339 11.60 -22.78 -17.59
CA HIS A 339 11.43 -22.62 -19.03
C HIS A 339 11.85 -21.23 -19.50
N TYR A 340 11.43 -20.17 -18.79
CA TYR A 340 11.83 -18.80 -19.10
C TYR A 340 13.35 -18.58 -19.04
N PHE A 341 14.05 -19.19 -18.07
CA PHE A 341 15.51 -19.11 -18.02
C PHE A 341 16.17 -19.85 -19.18
N GLU A 342 15.65 -21.01 -19.59
CA GLU A 342 16.15 -21.79 -20.74
C GLU A 342 15.93 -21.07 -22.08
N THR A 343 14.81 -20.37 -22.26
CA THR A 343 14.46 -19.76 -23.56
C THR A 343 14.81 -18.28 -23.65
N GLU A 344 14.64 -17.51 -22.58
CA GLU A 344 14.77 -16.05 -22.60
C GLU A 344 16.11 -15.60 -22.02
N VAL A 345 16.41 -15.99 -20.78
CA VAL A 345 17.64 -15.57 -20.11
C VAL A 345 18.88 -16.09 -20.85
N ALA A 346 18.82 -17.32 -21.37
CA ALA A 346 19.91 -17.93 -22.15
C ALA A 346 20.28 -17.15 -23.44
N GLN A 347 19.35 -16.37 -24.01
CA GLN A 347 19.58 -15.61 -25.24
C GLN A 347 20.10 -14.19 -24.99
N ARG A 348 20.02 -13.70 -23.74
CA ARG A 348 20.44 -12.35 -23.38
C ARG A 348 21.97 -12.26 -23.35
N LYS A 349 22.48 -11.15 -23.89
CA LYS A 349 23.93 -10.93 -24.05
C LYS A 349 24.48 -10.03 -22.95
N GLY A 350 25.73 -10.25 -22.59
CA GLY A 350 26.47 -9.42 -21.65
C GLY A 350 26.88 -10.17 -20.39
N PRO A 351 27.92 -9.68 -19.69
CA PRO A 351 28.54 -10.39 -18.58
C PRO A 351 27.54 -10.70 -17.45
N LEU A 352 26.65 -9.75 -17.13
CA LEU A 352 25.61 -9.93 -16.13
C LEU A 352 24.69 -11.12 -16.44
N TRP A 353 24.14 -11.18 -17.65
CA TRP A 353 23.21 -12.23 -18.07
C TRP A 353 23.89 -13.58 -18.17
N GLU A 354 25.14 -13.62 -18.62
CA GLU A 354 25.96 -14.83 -18.62
C GLU A 354 26.16 -15.36 -17.20
N THR A 355 26.50 -14.50 -16.23
CA THR A 355 26.65 -14.89 -14.83
C THR A 355 25.33 -15.40 -14.24
N ILE A 356 24.22 -14.69 -14.44
CA ILE A 356 22.88 -15.09 -13.96
C ILE A 356 22.50 -16.46 -14.54
N TYR A 357 22.68 -16.66 -15.85
CA TYR A 357 22.34 -17.92 -16.51
C TYR A 357 23.21 -19.09 -16.04
N GLN A 358 24.52 -18.88 -15.88
CA GLN A 358 25.43 -19.92 -15.39
C GLN A 358 25.10 -20.32 -13.95
N ARG A 359 24.83 -19.34 -13.08
CA ARG A 359 24.43 -19.59 -11.70
C ARG A 359 23.10 -20.32 -11.60
N TRP A 360 22.11 -19.91 -12.38
CA TRP A 360 20.85 -20.62 -12.51
C TRP A 360 21.09 -22.08 -12.92
N ARG A 361 21.92 -22.33 -13.95
CA ARG A 361 22.22 -23.68 -14.42
C ARG A 361 22.88 -24.56 -13.35
N THR A 362 23.74 -24.00 -12.50
CA THR A 362 24.45 -24.75 -11.46
C THR A 362 23.65 -24.94 -10.17
N SER A 363 22.85 -23.94 -9.78
CA SER A 363 22.23 -23.87 -8.45
C SER A 363 20.72 -24.09 -8.47
N PHE A 364 20.04 -23.88 -9.60
CA PHE A 364 18.58 -23.76 -9.67
C PHE A 364 17.86 -24.91 -10.39
N ARG A 365 18.54 -25.68 -11.26
CA ARG A 365 17.88 -26.69 -12.12
C ARG A 365 17.26 -27.90 -11.35
N PHE A 366 17.24 -27.88 -10.02
CA PHE A 366 16.78 -28.98 -9.17
C PHE A 366 15.63 -28.57 -8.26
#